data_AF-A0A2S7RRE7-F1
#
_entry.id   AF-A0A2S7RRE7-F1
#
_cell.length_a   1.000
_cell.length_b   1.000
_cell.length_c   1.000
_cell.angle_alpha   90.00
_cell.angle_beta   90.00
_cell.angle_gamma   90.00
#
_symmetry.space_group_name_H-M   'P 1'
#
loop_
_entity.id
_entity.type
_entity.pdbx_description
1 polymer ?
#
loop_
_entity_poly.entity_id
_entity_poly.type
_entity_poly.pdbx_seq_one_letter_code
_entity_poly.pdbx_strand_id
1 'polypeptide(L)'
;MKDWKNDFWESDLDHGYELFIEKRVHGFLVTKEKISAKVIEDNNKEYDILIQLTNDERFYGLSCSCSHEDTGHCPHVVAVLFKYEQEYSYENVNDLVKFISYADEQDVQDFLLNILKENQDLTRRFQEHIAIKNIDDYEKLVVILEKHTQYFGSNINDRTLQKISKELSEFLNNLIDTSIEKKQILHAFELMNRVVEHFDLAKVHNVENDISLIMHQCYSLWKKLLRHASEQEKQRMYSKLSAKINNASQSSFYIQQILHEEFPEQFSDQDQQNLDQISENSGHFNYKNKRLLSIRQMENLNYTDNQIHQRARESWQSPTIRSQYIDYLMQKKAYEEAITVLNESIVLDQHSSDMVTLHRYALKNLYHKLGKKELYAEQVLFLLLEGETVDMNLIHQLKKSYSIDQWEEVREHLFEQLKYRTDVGLFYSKERRYDLLLDYVLKSPGLEEASRYFSFLRKQFPEALLQKYEYELRRMAAETTTRLRYHKMALLIAEMATLPSSTISVQLLIKELKEKYPRRKAMLEELKKLEKTYK
;
A
#
# COMPACT_ATOMS: atom_id res chain seq x y z
N MET A 1 17.76 -12.25 -25.55
CA MET A 1 17.20 -11.24 -26.50
C MET A 1 16.80 -9.93 -25.82
N LYS A 2 17.38 -8.78 -26.21
CA LYS A 2 16.91 -7.44 -25.82
C LYS A 2 16.71 -6.60 -27.09
N ASP A 3 15.60 -5.86 -27.14
CA ASP A 3 15.29 -4.78 -28.10
C ASP A 3 14.88 -5.16 -29.54
N TRP A 4 14.45 -6.40 -29.81
CA TRP A 4 13.94 -6.83 -31.12
C TRP A 4 12.72 -6.02 -31.61
N LYS A 5 11.96 -5.39 -30.69
CA LYS A 5 10.76 -4.61 -31.00
C LYS A 5 11.07 -3.35 -31.82
N ASN A 6 12.31 -2.84 -31.74
CA ASN A 6 12.73 -1.67 -32.52
C ASN A 6 12.94 -1.99 -34.01
N ASP A 7 12.99 -3.28 -34.37
CA ASP A 7 13.21 -3.74 -35.74
C ASP A 7 11.89 -3.92 -36.53
N PHE A 8 10.75 -3.54 -35.95
CA PHE A 8 9.41 -3.66 -36.56
C PHE A 8 8.63 -2.35 -36.52
N TRP A 9 7.71 -2.15 -37.47
CA TRP A 9 6.79 -1.00 -37.44
C TRP A 9 5.72 -1.17 -36.36
N GLU A 10 5.25 -0.04 -35.83
CA GLU A 10 4.24 -0.01 -34.76
C GLU A 10 2.95 -0.74 -35.16
N SER A 11 2.53 -0.62 -36.42
CA SER A 11 1.38 -1.35 -36.97
C SER A 11 1.57 -2.88 -36.97
N ASP A 12 2.79 -3.36 -37.16
CA ASP A 12 3.10 -4.79 -37.16
C ASP A 12 3.25 -5.33 -35.74
N LEU A 13 3.72 -4.48 -34.82
CA LEU A 13 3.78 -4.76 -33.38
C LEU A 13 2.38 -4.94 -32.79
N ASP A 14 1.46 -4.02 -33.09
CA ASP A 14 0.08 -4.07 -32.60
C ASP A 14 -0.65 -5.31 -33.12
N HIS A 15 -0.59 -5.55 -34.43
CA HIS A 15 -1.25 -6.69 -35.06
C HIS A 15 -0.63 -8.03 -34.60
N GLY A 16 0.71 -8.09 -34.53
CA GLY A 16 1.40 -9.28 -34.03
C GLY A 16 1.10 -9.59 -32.57
N TYR A 17 0.90 -8.56 -31.74
CA TYR A 17 0.48 -8.70 -30.35
C TYR A 17 -0.97 -9.22 -30.24
N GLU A 18 -1.88 -8.73 -31.08
CA GLU A 18 -3.26 -9.24 -31.16
C GLU A 18 -3.28 -10.75 -31.51
N LEU A 19 -2.54 -11.17 -32.54
CA LEU A 19 -2.43 -12.59 -32.93
C LEU A 19 -1.86 -13.47 -31.79
N PHE A 20 -0.94 -12.95 -31.00
CA PHE A 20 -0.39 -13.62 -29.83
C PHE A 20 -1.42 -13.76 -28.69
N ILE A 21 -2.11 -12.67 -28.32
CA ILE A 21 -3.12 -12.66 -27.25
C ILE A 21 -4.30 -13.58 -27.58
N GLU A 22 -4.67 -13.63 -28.85
CA GLU A 22 -5.73 -14.53 -29.36
C GLU A 22 -5.27 -15.99 -29.49
N LYS A 23 -4.05 -16.32 -29.06
CA LYS A 23 -3.47 -17.68 -29.03
C LYS A 23 -3.39 -18.35 -30.40
N ARG A 24 -3.12 -17.58 -31.45
CA ARG A 24 -3.08 -18.07 -32.84
C ARG A 24 -1.72 -18.60 -33.30
N VAL A 25 -0.74 -18.65 -32.40
CA VAL A 25 0.59 -19.24 -32.62
C VAL A 25 0.58 -20.71 -32.20
N HIS A 26 0.86 -21.61 -33.13
CA HIS A 26 0.82 -23.06 -32.95
C HIS A 26 2.14 -23.72 -33.40
N GLY A 27 2.40 -24.95 -32.94
CA GLY A 27 3.60 -25.71 -33.36
C GLY A 27 4.92 -25.02 -33.01
N PHE A 28 4.96 -24.25 -31.92
CA PHE A 28 6.11 -23.48 -31.48
C PHE A 28 7.23 -24.41 -30.97
N LEU A 29 8.39 -24.36 -31.62
CA LEU A 29 9.57 -25.14 -31.29
C LEU A 29 10.81 -24.24 -31.30
N VAL A 30 11.62 -24.34 -30.25
CA VAL A 30 12.86 -23.59 -30.08
C VAL A 30 14.03 -24.56 -30.03
N THR A 31 15.05 -24.31 -30.84
CA THR A 31 16.36 -24.96 -30.75
C THR A 31 17.44 -23.89 -30.58
N LYS A 32 18.68 -24.31 -30.28
CA LYS A 32 19.82 -23.38 -30.14
C LYS A 32 20.09 -22.52 -31.38
N GLU A 33 19.63 -22.96 -32.55
CA GLU A 33 19.94 -22.34 -33.84
C GLU A 33 18.70 -21.75 -34.53
N LYS A 34 17.48 -22.10 -34.12
CA LYS A 34 16.26 -21.64 -34.77
C LYS A 34 15.00 -21.70 -33.89
N ILE A 35 14.04 -20.86 -34.22
CA ILE A 35 12.65 -20.91 -33.74
C ILE A 35 11.76 -21.20 -34.95
N SER A 36 10.85 -22.16 -34.82
CA SER A 36 9.86 -22.48 -35.85
C SER A 36 8.47 -22.50 -35.24
N ALA A 37 7.50 -21.90 -35.93
CA ALA A 37 6.11 -21.87 -35.49
C ALA A 37 5.16 -21.68 -36.68
N LYS A 38 3.87 -21.90 -36.44
CA LYS A 38 2.78 -21.62 -37.38
C LYS A 38 1.86 -20.55 -36.81
N VAL A 39 1.39 -19.63 -37.65
CA VAL A 39 0.40 -18.61 -37.25
C VAL A 39 -0.84 -18.71 -38.14
N ILE A 40 -2.02 -18.67 -37.53
CA ILE A 40 -3.32 -18.79 -38.24
C ILE A 40 -4.04 -17.44 -38.23
N GLU A 41 -4.42 -16.92 -39.40
CA GLU A 41 -5.25 -15.70 -39.50
C GLU A 41 -6.76 -15.99 -39.52
N ASP A 42 -7.59 -14.95 -39.40
CA ASP A 42 -9.07 -15.01 -39.43
C ASP A 42 -9.67 -15.74 -40.64
N ASN A 43 -8.92 -15.81 -41.75
CA ASN A 43 -9.31 -16.49 -42.96
C ASN A 43 -8.94 -17.99 -42.98
N ASN A 44 -8.54 -18.58 -41.84
CA ASN A 44 -8.02 -19.95 -41.71
C ASN A 44 -6.77 -20.23 -42.58
N LYS A 45 -6.02 -19.20 -42.96
CA LYS A 45 -4.73 -19.37 -43.65
C LYS A 45 -3.64 -19.60 -42.61
N GLU A 46 -2.83 -20.63 -42.84
CA GLU A 46 -1.66 -20.93 -42.02
C GLU A 46 -0.41 -20.34 -42.66
N TYR A 47 0.43 -19.70 -41.85
CA TYR A 47 1.74 -19.21 -42.26
C TYR A 47 2.83 -19.87 -41.40
N ASP A 48 3.74 -20.57 -42.06
CA ASP A 48 4.98 -21.07 -41.46
C ASP A 48 5.96 -19.93 -41.23
N ILE A 49 6.50 -19.89 -40.02
CA ILE A 49 7.49 -18.92 -39.53
C ILE A 49 8.76 -19.66 -39.13
N LEU A 50 9.90 -19.16 -39.61
CA LEU A 50 11.23 -19.63 -39.21
C LEU A 50 12.13 -18.43 -38.92
N ILE A 51 12.69 -18.41 -37.71
CA ILE A 51 13.60 -17.41 -37.19
C ILE A 51 14.93 -18.11 -36.89
N GLN A 52 16.04 -17.63 -37.44
CA GLN A 52 17.37 -18.19 -37.24
C GLN A 52 18.14 -17.41 -36.18
N LEU A 53 18.75 -18.11 -35.22
CA LEU A 53 19.45 -17.55 -34.07
C LEU A 53 20.97 -17.75 -34.20
N THR A 54 21.74 -16.75 -33.78
CA THR A 54 23.18 -16.89 -33.52
C THR A 54 23.44 -17.49 -32.14
N ASN A 55 24.67 -17.94 -31.89
CA ASN A 55 25.11 -18.43 -30.58
C ASN A 55 24.90 -17.42 -29.43
N ASP A 56 24.78 -16.13 -29.76
CA ASP A 56 24.53 -15.03 -28.81
C ASP A 56 23.04 -14.63 -28.72
N GLU A 57 22.13 -15.52 -29.14
CA GLU A 57 20.67 -15.35 -29.13
C GLU A 57 20.15 -14.13 -29.94
N ARG A 58 20.89 -13.68 -30.95
CA ARG A 58 20.42 -12.65 -31.88
C ARG A 58 19.84 -13.32 -33.12
N PHE A 59 18.69 -12.85 -33.59
CA PHE A 59 18.18 -13.33 -34.87
C PHE A 59 18.93 -12.65 -36.01
N TYR A 60 19.30 -13.41 -37.03
CA TYR A 60 19.97 -12.88 -38.23
C TYR A 60 19.19 -13.19 -39.52
N GLY A 61 18.18 -14.05 -39.42
CA GLY A 61 17.31 -14.42 -40.53
C GLY A 61 15.88 -14.58 -40.05
N LEU A 62 14.96 -13.84 -40.68
CA LEU A 62 13.51 -13.93 -40.46
C LEU A 62 12.87 -14.39 -41.76
N SER A 63 11.99 -15.39 -41.66
CA SER A 63 11.24 -15.87 -42.82
C SER A 63 9.81 -16.19 -42.42
N CYS A 64 8.89 -15.72 -43.26
CA CYS A 64 7.48 -15.98 -43.16
C CYS A 64 6.98 -16.37 -44.54
N SER A 65 6.13 -17.40 -44.60
CA SER A 65 5.50 -17.87 -45.86
C SER A 65 4.40 -16.94 -46.39
N CYS A 66 4.15 -15.80 -45.75
CA CYS A 66 3.24 -14.78 -46.26
C CYS A 66 3.84 -14.05 -47.47
N SER A 67 3.01 -13.67 -48.44
CA SER A 67 3.41 -12.99 -49.67
C SER A 67 3.78 -11.50 -49.48
N HIS A 68 4.22 -11.10 -48.28
CA HIS A 68 4.65 -9.72 -48.02
C HIS A 68 6.03 -9.48 -48.65
N GLU A 69 6.15 -8.38 -49.40
CA GLU A 69 7.33 -8.04 -50.22
C GLU A 69 8.60 -7.71 -49.42
N ASP A 70 8.50 -7.58 -48.09
CA ASP A 70 9.64 -7.23 -47.23
C ASP A 70 9.77 -8.23 -46.08
N THR A 71 10.75 -9.13 -46.18
CA THR A 71 10.94 -10.28 -45.27
C THR A 71 11.33 -9.89 -43.84
N GLY A 72 11.52 -8.59 -43.55
CA GLY A 72 11.87 -8.05 -42.23
C GLY A 72 10.70 -7.53 -41.38
N HIS A 73 9.52 -7.29 -41.96
CA HIS A 73 8.41 -6.61 -41.28
C HIS A 73 7.10 -7.36 -41.49
N CYS A 74 6.85 -8.37 -40.64
CA CYS A 74 5.66 -9.21 -40.72
C CYS A 74 5.02 -9.41 -39.32
N PRO A 75 3.71 -9.10 -39.15
CA PRO A 75 2.99 -9.32 -37.90
C PRO A 75 3.05 -10.76 -37.37
N HIS A 76 3.13 -11.75 -38.26
CA HIS A 76 3.24 -13.15 -37.87
C HIS A 76 4.57 -13.48 -37.17
N VAL A 77 5.66 -12.85 -37.61
CA VAL A 77 6.99 -13.01 -36.99
C VAL A 77 6.99 -12.39 -35.59
N VAL A 78 6.38 -11.21 -35.46
CA VAL A 78 6.19 -10.51 -34.18
C VAL A 78 5.42 -11.38 -33.17
N ALA A 79 4.33 -12.02 -33.59
CA ALA A 79 3.55 -12.90 -32.71
C ALA A 79 4.37 -14.06 -32.11
N VAL A 80 5.27 -14.63 -32.93
CA VAL A 80 6.18 -15.72 -32.51
C VAL A 80 7.26 -15.21 -31.55
N LEU A 81 7.77 -13.99 -31.75
CA LEU A 81 8.76 -13.37 -30.86
C LEU A 81 8.15 -13.00 -29.49
N PHE A 82 6.90 -12.53 -29.44
CA PHE A 82 6.19 -12.36 -28.17
C PHE A 82 5.98 -13.68 -27.43
N LYS A 83 5.68 -14.75 -28.15
CA LYS A 83 5.56 -16.10 -27.58
C LYS A 83 6.90 -16.61 -27.02
N TYR A 84 8.01 -16.35 -27.71
CA TYR A 84 9.36 -16.68 -27.24
C TYR A 84 9.72 -15.90 -25.96
N GLU A 85 9.46 -14.60 -25.92
CA GLU A 85 9.73 -13.74 -24.77
C GLU A 85 8.96 -14.21 -23.51
N GLN A 86 7.74 -14.73 -23.69
CA GLN A 86 6.94 -15.31 -22.61
C GLN A 86 7.54 -16.61 -22.05
N GLU A 87 8.08 -17.49 -22.89
CA GLU A 87 8.51 -18.84 -22.46
C GLU A 87 9.96 -18.90 -21.95
N TYR A 88 10.86 -18.03 -22.41
CA TYR A 88 12.30 -18.07 -22.08
C TYR A 88 12.75 -17.06 -21.01
N SER A 89 11.84 -16.32 -20.38
CA SER A 89 12.16 -15.34 -19.31
C SER A 89 12.55 -15.97 -17.94
N TYR A 90 12.74 -17.29 -17.81
CA TYR A 90 12.85 -17.96 -16.50
C TYR A 90 14.17 -18.67 -16.15
N GLU A 91 15.16 -18.79 -17.03
CA GLU A 91 16.37 -19.61 -16.72
C GLU A 91 17.57 -18.87 -16.11
N ASN A 92 17.64 -17.54 -16.12
CA ASN A 92 18.90 -16.83 -15.78
C ASN A 92 19.01 -16.26 -14.35
N VAL A 93 18.05 -16.53 -13.46
CA VAL A 93 18.02 -15.91 -12.11
C VAL A 93 19.01 -16.58 -11.15
N ASN A 94 19.23 -17.90 -11.26
CA ASN A 94 20.02 -18.64 -10.27
C ASN A 94 21.53 -18.37 -10.31
N ASP A 95 22.11 -18.07 -11.47
CA ASP A 95 23.54 -17.79 -11.58
C ASP A 95 23.87 -16.33 -11.20
N LEU A 96 22.98 -15.38 -11.54
CA LEU A 96 23.10 -13.98 -11.09
C LEU A 96 23.01 -13.86 -9.56
N VAL A 97 22.10 -14.61 -8.93
CA VAL A 97 21.97 -14.63 -7.46
C VAL A 97 23.24 -15.14 -6.79
N LYS A 98 23.94 -16.12 -7.39
CA LYS A 98 25.24 -16.58 -6.88
C LYS A 98 26.31 -15.49 -6.96
N PHE A 99 26.46 -14.82 -8.10
CA PHE A 99 27.46 -13.76 -8.24
C PHE A 99 27.20 -12.57 -7.30
N ILE A 100 25.93 -12.18 -7.13
CA ILE A 100 25.53 -11.12 -6.19
C ILE A 100 25.79 -11.56 -4.74
N SER A 101 25.62 -12.84 -4.40
CA SER A 101 25.87 -13.34 -3.03
C SER A 101 27.34 -13.34 -2.61
N TYR A 102 28.29 -13.26 -3.55
CA TYR A 102 29.72 -13.19 -3.26
C TYR A 102 30.28 -11.75 -3.22
N ALA A 103 29.51 -10.77 -3.70
CA ALA A 103 29.91 -9.37 -3.69
C ALA A 103 29.58 -8.72 -2.35
N ASP A 104 30.46 -7.85 -1.85
CA ASP A 104 30.16 -7.05 -0.66
C ASP A 104 29.24 -5.86 -1.00
N GLU A 105 28.70 -5.21 0.03
CA GLU A 105 27.71 -4.14 -0.15
C GLU A 105 28.31 -2.92 -0.88
N GLN A 106 29.63 -2.70 -0.77
CA GLN A 106 30.32 -1.58 -1.41
C GLN A 106 30.54 -1.86 -2.91
N ASP A 107 30.97 -3.07 -3.25
CA ASP A 107 31.16 -3.53 -4.63
C ASP A 107 29.85 -3.45 -5.43
N VAL A 108 28.74 -3.87 -4.81
CA VAL A 108 27.41 -3.79 -5.42
C VAL A 108 26.99 -2.35 -5.62
N GLN A 109 27.21 -1.46 -4.64
CA GLN A 109 26.85 -0.05 -4.74
C GLN A 109 27.66 0.68 -5.83
N ASP A 110 28.97 0.47 -5.89
CA ASP A 110 29.84 1.13 -6.86
C ASP A 110 29.56 0.66 -8.29
N PHE A 111 29.34 -0.64 -8.49
CA PHE A 111 28.95 -1.20 -9.77
C PHE A 111 27.59 -0.66 -10.24
N LEU A 112 26.62 -0.61 -9.32
CA LEU A 112 25.29 -0.09 -9.60
C LEU A 112 25.33 1.40 -9.94
N LEU A 113 26.12 2.21 -9.22
CA LEU A 113 26.31 3.63 -9.53
C LEU A 113 26.90 3.85 -10.92
N ASN A 114 27.86 3.03 -11.33
CA ASN A 114 28.44 3.12 -12.68
C ASN A 114 27.40 2.77 -13.75
N ILE A 115 26.66 1.68 -13.57
CA ILE A 115 25.60 1.28 -14.52
C ILE A 115 24.49 2.32 -14.64
N LEU A 116 24.06 2.89 -13.52
CA LEU A 116 22.99 3.90 -13.51
C LEU A 116 23.45 5.18 -14.21
N LYS A 117 24.71 5.61 -14.02
CA LYS A 117 25.28 6.75 -14.76
C LYS A 117 25.33 6.50 -16.26
N GLU A 118 25.64 5.27 -16.67
CA GLU A 118 25.80 4.90 -18.08
C GLU A 118 24.45 4.65 -18.80
N ASN A 119 23.40 4.28 -18.06
CA ASN A 119 22.12 3.92 -18.66
C ASN A 119 20.93 4.60 -17.96
N GLN A 120 20.37 5.62 -18.63
CA GLN A 120 19.25 6.40 -18.13
C GLN A 120 17.95 5.60 -17.99
N ASP A 121 17.73 4.57 -18.82
CA ASP A 121 16.51 3.77 -18.75
C ASP A 121 16.58 2.75 -17.60
N LEU A 122 17.77 2.21 -17.31
CA LEU A 122 18.02 1.47 -16.07
C LEU A 122 17.92 2.35 -14.84
N THR A 123 18.35 3.61 -14.91
CA THR A 123 18.12 4.59 -13.84
C THR A 123 16.64 4.79 -13.58
N ARG A 124 15.84 5.00 -14.63
CA ARG A 124 14.39 5.16 -14.51
C ARG A 124 13.74 3.90 -13.92
N ARG A 125 14.09 2.72 -14.42
CA ARG A 125 13.57 1.44 -13.90
C ARG A 125 14.01 1.16 -12.46
N PHE A 126 15.24 1.51 -12.10
CA PHE A 126 15.75 1.38 -10.74
C PHE A 126 15.04 2.35 -9.80
N GLN A 127 14.81 3.60 -10.20
CA GLN A 127 14.00 4.58 -9.48
C GLN A 127 12.55 4.08 -9.27
N GLU A 128 11.95 3.48 -10.30
CA GLU A 128 10.63 2.84 -10.23
C GLU A 128 10.61 1.65 -9.25
N HIS A 129 11.70 0.87 -9.19
CA HIS A 129 11.79 -0.37 -8.40
C HIS A 129 12.17 -0.15 -6.92
N ILE A 130 12.96 0.88 -6.58
CA ILE A 130 13.25 1.25 -5.17
C ILE A 130 12.08 2.06 -4.57
N ALA A 131 11.05 2.33 -5.36
CA ALA A 131 9.96 3.20 -4.97
C ALA A 131 10.47 4.59 -4.51
N ILE A 132 11.50 5.14 -5.17
CA ILE A 132 11.84 6.56 -5.03
C ILE A 132 10.77 7.32 -5.84
N LYS A 133 9.56 7.40 -5.29
CA LYS A 133 8.46 8.17 -5.88
C LYS A 133 8.58 9.67 -5.62
N ASN A 134 9.61 10.12 -4.92
CA ASN A 134 9.64 11.44 -4.31
C ASN A 134 11.00 12.14 -4.48
N ILE A 135 11.53 12.21 -5.71
CA ILE A 135 12.49 13.29 -6.04
C ILE A 135 11.87 14.65 -5.65
N ASP A 136 10.56 14.80 -5.85
CA ASP A 136 9.79 15.99 -5.46
C ASP A 136 9.84 16.29 -3.95
N ASP A 137 9.78 15.30 -3.06
CA ASP A 137 9.91 15.58 -1.61
C ASP A 137 11.36 15.89 -1.20
N TYR A 138 12.34 15.28 -1.89
CA TYR A 138 13.74 15.63 -1.67
C TYR A 138 14.05 17.06 -2.15
N GLU A 139 13.59 17.43 -3.34
CA GLU A 139 13.72 18.78 -3.90
C GLU A 139 12.98 19.82 -3.03
N LYS A 140 11.75 19.51 -2.60
CA LYS A 140 11.01 20.37 -1.63
C LYS A 140 11.76 20.51 -0.32
N LEU A 141 12.33 19.43 0.21
CA LEU A 141 13.10 19.48 1.44
C LEU A 141 14.34 20.36 1.26
N VAL A 142 15.08 20.20 0.17
CA VAL A 142 16.25 21.04 -0.15
C VAL A 142 15.85 22.51 -0.25
N VAL A 143 14.74 22.84 -0.93
CA VAL A 143 14.25 24.24 -1.03
C VAL A 143 13.88 24.81 0.35
N ILE A 144 13.24 24.03 1.23
CA ILE A 144 12.91 24.46 2.59
C ILE A 144 14.19 24.68 3.43
N LEU A 145 15.15 23.76 3.33
CA LEU A 145 16.44 23.85 4.03
C LEU A 145 17.33 24.98 3.49
N GLU A 146 17.29 25.28 2.19
CA GLU A 146 17.99 26.40 1.57
C GLU A 146 17.41 27.75 1.97
N LYS A 147 16.07 27.88 2.03
CA LYS A 147 15.44 29.06 2.63
C LYS A 147 15.97 29.23 4.05
N HIS A 148 15.93 28.17 4.85
CA HIS A 148 16.40 28.21 6.22
C HIS A 148 17.88 28.62 6.37
N THR A 149 18.79 28.14 5.50
CA THR A 149 20.22 28.53 5.54
C THR A 149 20.49 29.94 5.07
N GLN A 150 19.75 30.47 4.09
CA GLN A 150 19.88 31.85 3.66
C GLN A 150 19.55 32.86 4.76
N TYR A 151 18.74 32.44 5.74
CA TYR A 151 18.33 33.26 6.86
C TYR A 151 19.24 33.10 8.10
N PHE A 152 20.17 32.14 8.11
CA PHE A 152 21.18 32.04 9.16
C PHE A 152 22.26 33.11 8.98
N GLY A 153 22.24 34.13 9.85
CA GLY A 153 23.30 35.15 9.95
C GLY A 153 22.90 36.58 9.61
N SER A 154 21.61 36.87 9.36
CA SER A 154 21.12 38.25 9.24
C SER A 154 20.07 38.56 10.31
N ASN A 155 20.02 39.82 10.78
CA ASN A 155 19.04 40.31 11.75
C ASN A 155 17.63 40.17 11.19
N ILE A 156 16.96 39.06 11.47
CA ILE A 156 15.62 38.74 10.95
C ILE A 156 14.63 38.66 12.12
N ASN A 157 13.41 39.14 11.88
CA ASN A 157 12.28 39.03 12.79
C ASN A 157 11.88 37.57 13.04
N ASP A 158 11.68 37.20 14.31
CA ASP A 158 11.22 35.88 14.79
C ASP A 158 10.03 35.28 14.00
N ARG A 159 9.16 36.13 13.45
CA ARG A 159 7.99 35.72 12.66
C ARG A 159 8.35 34.95 11.37
N THR A 160 9.50 35.24 10.77
CA THR A 160 9.94 34.57 9.53
C THR A 160 10.50 33.19 9.85
N LEU A 161 11.27 33.06 10.94
CA LEU A 161 11.78 31.77 11.43
C LEU A 161 10.63 30.85 11.86
N GLN A 162 9.63 31.37 12.57
CA GLN A 162 8.42 30.63 12.91
C GLN A 162 7.66 30.11 11.68
N LYS A 163 7.62 30.89 10.59
CA LYS A 163 6.97 30.48 9.35
C LYS A 163 7.69 29.32 8.67
N ILE A 164 9.02 29.37 8.64
CA ILE A 164 9.86 28.30 8.05
C ILE A 164 9.81 27.04 8.92
N SER A 165 9.87 27.19 10.24
CA SER A 165 9.71 26.08 11.20
C SER A 165 8.36 25.41 10.98
N LYS A 166 7.26 26.18 10.85
CA LYS A 166 5.94 25.64 10.55
C LYS A 166 5.85 24.94 9.19
N GLU A 167 6.45 25.51 8.14
CA GLU A 167 6.50 24.90 6.79
C GLU A 167 7.24 23.56 6.82
N LEU A 168 8.38 23.49 7.53
CA LEU A 168 9.13 22.26 7.75
C LEU A 168 8.34 21.23 8.57
N SER A 169 7.66 21.68 9.62
CA SER A 169 6.82 20.84 10.47
C SER A 169 5.68 20.19 9.67
N GLU A 170 4.97 20.97 8.86
CA GLU A 170 3.87 20.49 8.00
C GLU A 170 4.38 19.52 6.94
N PHE A 171 5.52 19.84 6.32
CA PHE A 171 6.18 18.95 5.35
C PHE A 171 6.54 17.60 5.98
N LEU A 172 7.20 17.61 7.14
CA LEU A 172 7.60 16.37 7.83
C LEU A 172 6.39 15.53 8.25
N ASN A 173 5.32 16.14 8.78
CA ASN A 173 4.10 15.40 9.13
C ASN A 173 3.47 14.74 7.89
N ASN A 174 3.29 15.49 6.81
CA ASN A 174 2.72 14.97 5.57
C ASN A 174 3.58 13.88 4.93
N LEU A 175 4.91 14.04 4.97
CA LEU A 175 5.86 13.04 4.50
C LEU A 175 5.67 11.72 5.25
N ILE A 176 5.62 11.78 6.58
CA ILE A 176 5.53 10.59 7.44
C ILE A 176 4.18 9.90 7.24
N ASP A 177 3.08 10.64 7.18
CA ASP A 177 1.74 10.08 6.91
C ASP A 177 1.67 9.39 5.56
N THR A 178 2.11 10.09 4.51
CA THR A 178 2.13 9.54 3.14
C THR A 178 3.04 8.31 3.02
N SER A 179 4.19 8.33 3.69
CA SER A 179 5.14 7.21 3.67
C SER A 179 4.64 6.02 4.48
N ILE A 180 3.87 6.21 5.55
CA ILE A 180 3.21 5.10 6.27
C ILE A 180 2.16 4.44 5.35
N GLU A 181 1.30 5.22 4.71
CA GLU A 181 0.29 4.70 3.77
C GLU A 181 0.91 3.90 2.62
N LYS A 182 2.04 4.39 2.09
CA LYS A 182 2.76 3.76 0.97
C LYS A 182 3.74 2.66 1.41
N LYS A 183 3.85 2.37 2.71
CA LYS A 183 4.81 1.41 3.30
C LYS A 183 6.28 1.72 2.95
N GLN A 184 6.65 2.99 2.97
CA GLN A 184 7.99 3.51 2.64
C GLN A 184 8.70 4.06 3.88
N ILE A 185 8.77 3.27 4.95
CA ILE A 185 9.21 3.72 6.28
C ILE A 185 10.68 4.17 6.29
N LEU A 186 11.58 3.39 5.67
CA LEU A 186 13.01 3.73 5.62
C LEU A 186 13.30 5.00 4.83
N HIS A 187 12.51 5.29 3.79
CA HIS A 187 12.67 6.50 2.98
C HIS A 187 12.33 7.76 3.79
N ALA A 188 11.21 7.75 4.50
CA ALA A 188 10.84 8.86 5.38
C ALA A 188 11.85 9.07 6.51
N PHE A 189 12.37 7.96 7.06
CA PHE A 189 13.42 7.99 8.06
C PHE A 189 14.71 8.66 7.55
N GLU A 190 15.13 8.36 6.32
CA GLU A 190 16.33 8.98 5.72
C GLU A 190 16.17 10.47 5.49
N LEU A 191 15.01 10.91 4.97
CA LEU A 191 14.74 12.34 4.77
C LEU A 191 14.71 13.12 6.09
N MET A 192 14.07 12.56 7.11
CA MET A 192 14.05 13.16 8.45
C MET A 192 15.46 13.23 9.06
N ASN A 193 16.29 12.19 8.87
CA ASN A 193 17.67 12.20 9.36
C ASN A 193 18.53 13.28 8.68
N ARG A 194 18.24 13.65 7.42
CA ARG A 194 18.90 14.78 6.75
C ARG A 194 18.51 16.13 7.33
N VAL A 195 17.26 16.28 7.76
CA VAL A 195 16.83 17.47 8.50
C VAL A 195 17.64 17.58 9.78
N VAL A 196 17.74 16.50 10.55
CA VAL A 196 18.53 16.47 11.79
C VAL A 196 20.01 16.81 11.54
N GLU A 197 20.63 16.24 10.50
CA GLU A 197 22.01 16.57 10.10
C GLU A 197 22.19 18.06 9.75
N HIS A 198 21.22 18.65 9.06
CA HIS A 198 21.25 20.08 8.70
C HIS A 198 21.29 20.97 9.95
N PHE A 199 20.48 20.66 10.96
CA PHE A 199 20.45 21.41 12.22
C PHE A 199 21.69 21.15 13.08
N ASP A 200 22.26 19.95 13.04
CA ASP A 200 23.51 19.64 13.75
C ASP A 200 24.73 20.33 13.14
N LEU A 201 24.78 20.49 11.81
CA LEU A 201 25.88 21.16 11.10
C LEU A 201 25.78 22.69 11.15
N ALA A 202 24.56 23.22 11.26
CA ALA A 202 24.35 24.63 11.52
C ALA A 202 24.87 24.93 12.94
N LYS A 203 26.09 25.45 13.05
CA LYS A 203 26.63 26.01 14.30
C LYS A 203 25.85 27.28 14.67
N VAL A 204 24.60 27.11 15.10
CA VAL A 204 23.68 28.21 15.39
C VAL A 204 24.05 28.82 16.73
N HIS A 205 24.56 30.04 16.68
CA HIS A 205 25.01 30.77 17.87
C HIS A 205 23.92 31.58 18.58
N ASN A 206 22.63 31.52 18.22
CA ASN A 206 21.67 32.42 18.92
C ASN A 206 20.15 32.14 18.91
N VAL A 207 19.66 30.92 18.66
CA VAL A 207 18.23 30.62 18.95
C VAL A 207 18.04 29.16 19.43
N GLU A 208 18.36 28.89 20.70
CA GLU A 208 18.21 27.57 21.34
C GLU A 208 16.75 27.05 21.35
N ASN A 209 15.76 27.94 21.27
CA ASN A 209 14.33 27.59 21.37
C ASN A 209 13.74 27.00 20.08
N ASP A 210 14.21 27.38 18.89
CA ASP A 210 13.63 26.90 17.63
C ASP A 210 14.19 25.53 17.23
N ILE A 211 15.47 25.28 17.53
CA ILE A 211 16.12 23.97 17.29
C ILE A 211 15.50 22.90 18.19
N SER A 212 15.26 23.21 19.47
CA SER A 212 14.64 22.27 20.41
C SER A 212 13.20 21.92 20.01
N LEU A 213 12.43 22.86 19.46
CA LEU A 213 11.06 22.59 18.97
C LEU A 213 11.07 21.61 17.79
N ILE A 214 11.95 21.82 16.81
CA ILE A 214 12.08 20.96 15.63
C ILE A 214 12.61 19.58 16.04
N MET A 215 13.58 19.52 16.95
CA MET A 215 14.11 18.26 17.46
C MET A 215 13.08 17.46 18.25
N HIS A 216 12.25 18.11 19.08
CA HIS A 216 11.13 17.46 19.76
C HIS A 216 10.12 16.89 18.75
N GLN A 217 9.85 17.62 17.66
CA GLN A 217 9.01 17.11 16.60
C GLN A 217 9.64 15.91 15.88
N CYS A 218 10.91 15.97 15.48
CA CYS A 218 11.63 14.86 14.87
C CYS A 218 11.60 13.62 15.78
N TYR A 219 11.76 13.79 17.10
CA TYR A 219 11.63 12.72 18.07
C TYR A 219 10.22 12.09 18.07
N SER A 220 9.16 12.90 18.05
CA SER A 220 7.79 12.38 17.95
C SER A 220 7.52 11.63 16.65
N LEU A 221 8.14 12.06 15.55
CA LEU A 221 7.99 11.45 14.22
C LEU A 221 8.79 10.16 14.07
N TRP A 222 10.00 10.09 14.64
CA TRP A 222 10.75 8.83 14.73
C TRP A 222 9.94 7.77 15.47
N LYS A 223 9.29 8.11 16.59
CA LYS A 223 8.39 7.19 17.30
C LYS A 223 7.24 6.72 16.43
N LYS A 224 6.63 7.64 15.67
CA LYS A 224 5.54 7.32 14.74
C LYS A 224 6.00 6.34 13.65
N LEU A 225 7.20 6.51 13.09
CA LEU A 225 7.77 5.59 12.11
C LEU A 225 8.12 4.23 12.71
N LEU A 226 8.77 4.20 13.88
CA LEU A 226 9.19 2.95 14.53
C LEU A 226 7.99 2.03 14.86
N ARG A 227 6.83 2.61 15.18
CA ARG A 227 5.57 1.86 15.39
C ARG A 227 5.07 1.14 14.14
N HIS A 228 5.34 1.68 12.96
CA HIS A 228 4.88 1.14 11.67
C HIS A 228 5.98 0.38 10.91
N ALA A 229 7.20 0.37 11.45
CA ALA A 229 8.35 -0.33 10.90
C ALA A 229 8.27 -1.84 11.18
N SER A 230 8.65 -2.66 10.19
CA SER A 230 8.93 -4.08 10.40
C SER A 230 10.20 -4.28 11.25
N GLU A 231 10.39 -5.47 11.81
CA GLU A 231 11.56 -5.77 12.65
C GLU A 231 12.90 -5.58 11.90
N GLN A 232 12.95 -5.91 10.61
CA GLN A 232 14.15 -5.66 9.78
C GLN A 232 14.42 -4.16 9.59
N GLU A 233 13.37 -3.36 9.42
CA GLU A 233 13.48 -1.91 9.27
C GLU A 233 13.89 -1.25 10.60
N LYS A 234 13.33 -1.70 11.73
CA LYS A 234 13.72 -1.25 13.07
C LYS A 234 15.21 -1.47 13.33
N GLN A 235 15.75 -2.64 12.99
CA GLN A 235 17.19 -2.94 13.13
C GLN A 235 18.07 -2.02 12.26
N ARG A 236 17.64 -1.72 11.03
CA ARG A 236 18.34 -0.75 10.15
C ARG A 236 18.26 0.69 10.66
N MET A 237 17.13 1.09 11.25
CA MET A 237 16.98 2.40 11.88
C MET A 237 17.86 2.51 13.11
N TYR A 238 17.93 1.46 13.94
CA TYR A 238 18.81 1.36 15.09
C TYR A 238 20.28 1.56 14.70
N SER A 239 20.79 0.81 13.72
CA SER A 239 22.20 0.91 13.30
C SER A 239 22.56 2.29 12.77
N LYS A 240 21.66 2.93 12.02
CA LYS A 240 21.87 4.29 11.50
C LYS A 240 21.84 5.37 12.59
N LEU A 241 20.96 5.25 13.59
CA LEU A 241 20.89 6.18 14.70
C LEU A 241 22.08 6.00 15.66
N SER A 242 22.46 4.75 15.97
CA SER A 242 23.56 4.47 16.89
C SER A 242 24.92 4.94 16.36
N ALA A 243 25.14 4.83 15.05
CA ALA A 243 26.33 5.37 14.39
C ALA A 243 26.52 6.89 14.57
N LYS A 244 25.43 7.64 14.83
CA LYS A 244 25.45 9.10 14.97
C LYS A 244 25.71 9.59 16.41
N ILE A 245 25.64 8.72 17.41
CA ILE A 245 25.80 9.09 18.83
C ILE A 245 27.18 9.67 19.14
N ASN A 246 28.21 9.26 18.40
CA ASN A 246 29.61 9.63 18.70
C ASN A 246 29.97 11.08 18.31
N ASN A 247 29.07 11.79 17.63
CA ASN A 247 29.29 13.18 17.23
C ASN A 247 28.54 14.09 18.22
N ALA A 248 29.25 14.80 19.10
CA ALA A 248 28.64 15.71 20.09
C ALA A 248 27.80 16.81 19.40
N SER A 249 26.50 16.55 19.23
CA SER A 249 25.54 17.42 18.55
C SER A 249 24.25 17.57 19.36
N GLN A 250 23.44 18.59 19.04
CA GLN A 250 22.15 18.83 19.71
C GLN A 250 21.16 17.69 19.50
N SER A 251 21.27 16.96 18.37
CA SER A 251 20.44 15.79 18.12
C SER A 251 20.80 14.55 18.94
N SER A 252 22.04 14.48 19.43
CA SER A 252 22.57 13.30 20.13
C SER A 252 21.72 12.91 21.34
N PHE A 253 21.22 13.90 22.09
CA PHE A 253 20.33 13.66 23.23
C PHE A 253 19.02 12.98 22.81
N TYR A 254 18.34 13.50 21.79
CA TYR A 254 17.07 12.94 21.29
C TYR A 254 17.26 11.57 20.65
N ILE A 255 18.39 11.36 19.97
CA ILE A 255 18.78 10.07 19.37
C ILE A 255 19.05 9.04 20.48
N GLN A 256 19.78 9.39 21.52
CA GLN A 256 20.00 8.48 22.64
C GLN A 256 18.70 8.18 23.39
N GLN A 257 17.83 9.18 23.59
CA GLN A 257 16.54 9.00 24.25
C GLN A 257 15.65 8.01 23.48
N ILE A 258 15.54 8.16 22.15
CA ILE A 258 14.68 7.27 21.37
C ILE A 258 15.25 5.85 21.27
N LEU A 259 16.57 5.73 21.20
CA LEU A 259 17.23 4.42 21.19
C LEU A 259 17.02 3.69 22.52
N HIS A 260 17.09 4.41 23.64
CA HIS A 260 16.80 3.84 24.96
C HIS A 260 15.33 3.39 25.08
N GLU A 261 14.39 4.19 24.60
CA GLU A 261 12.96 3.88 24.71
C GLU A 261 12.48 2.76 23.78
N GLU A 262 12.98 2.72 22.54
CA GLU A 262 12.48 1.81 21.49
C GLU A 262 13.40 0.60 21.27
N PHE A 263 14.68 0.68 21.68
CA PHE A 263 15.67 -0.42 21.57
C PHE A 263 16.38 -0.72 22.89
N PRO A 264 15.62 -0.99 23.98
CA PRO A 264 16.17 -1.16 25.33
C PRO A 264 17.07 -2.40 25.48
N GLU A 265 17.01 -3.32 24.52
CA GLU A 265 17.76 -4.59 24.48
C GLU A 265 19.28 -4.39 24.25
N GLN A 266 19.70 -3.23 23.72
CA GLN A 266 21.03 -3.02 23.15
C GLN A 266 21.97 -2.14 24.00
N PHE A 267 21.54 -1.67 25.17
CA PHE A 267 22.29 -0.74 26.01
C PHE A 267 22.84 -1.39 27.29
N SER A 268 24.08 -1.02 27.67
CA SER A 268 24.74 -1.44 28.91
C SER A 268 24.60 -0.40 30.03
N ASP A 269 24.87 -0.78 31.29
CA ASP A 269 24.84 0.13 32.45
C ASP A 269 25.82 1.33 32.32
N GLN A 270 26.83 1.24 31.44
CA GLN A 270 27.86 2.26 31.25
C GLN A 270 27.43 3.34 30.25
N ASP A 271 26.58 2.98 29.28
CA ASP A 271 25.95 3.93 28.34
C ASP A 271 24.93 4.83 29.06
N GLN A 272 24.34 4.32 30.15
CA GLN A 272 23.40 5.03 31.02
C GLN A 272 24.06 6.13 31.86
N GLN A 273 25.28 5.89 32.36
CA GLN A 273 26.03 6.91 33.13
C GLN A 273 26.41 8.11 32.27
N ASN A 274 26.69 7.90 30.99
CA ASN A 274 26.97 8.98 30.05
C ASN A 274 25.72 9.82 29.77
N LEU A 275 24.55 9.17 29.65
CA LEU A 275 23.25 9.84 29.49
C LEU A 275 22.87 10.71 30.69
N ASP A 276 23.04 10.18 31.90
CA ASP A 276 22.75 10.90 33.14
C ASP A 276 23.68 12.12 33.30
N GLN A 277 24.98 11.99 32.99
CA GLN A 277 25.95 13.10 33.01
C GLN A 277 25.69 14.17 31.94
N ILE A 278 25.20 13.78 30.76
CA ILE A 278 24.81 14.73 29.69
C ILE A 278 23.53 15.49 30.09
N SER A 279 22.58 14.84 30.76
CA SER A 279 21.35 15.48 31.26
C SER A 279 21.63 16.50 32.37
N GLU A 280 22.60 16.24 33.25
CA GLU A 280 22.99 17.16 34.33
C GLU A 280 23.73 18.40 33.80
N ASN A 281 24.51 18.27 32.71
CA ASN A 281 25.29 19.37 32.14
C ASN A 281 24.52 20.24 31.13
N SER A 282 23.42 19.75 30.56
CA SER A 282 22.70 20.43 29.46
C SER A 282 21.58 21.37 29.91
N GLY A 283 21.30 21.50 31.22
CA GLY A 283 20.41 22.52 31.79
C GLY A 283 18.94 22.52 31.33
N HIS A 284 18.57 21.65 30.38
CA HIS A 284 17.24 21.60 29.80
C HIS A 284 16.39 20.49 30.44
N PHE A 285 15.27 20.91 31.02
CA PHE A 285 14.19 20.10 31.59
C PHE A 285 14.60 19.14 32.73
N ASN A 286 14.50 19.70 33.93
CA ASN A 286 14.49 18.99 35.21
C ASN A 286 13.20 18.15 35.38
N TYR A 287 12.99 17.14 34.53
CA TYR A 287 12.12 16.02 34.88
C TYR A 287 12.98 15.04 35.67
N LYS A 288 12.64 14.83 36.94
CA LYS A 288 13.15 13.71 37.75
C LYS A 288 12.70 12.38 37.11
N ASN A 289 13.33 12.00 36.01
CA ASN A 289 13.17 10.71 35.37
C ASN A 289 13.92 9.68 36.22
N LYS A 290 13.26 9.18 37.27
CA LYS A 290 13.62 7.87 37.81
C LYS A 290 13.46 6.85 36.67
N ARG A 291 14.60 6.43 36.09
CA ARG A 291 14.80 5.27 35.19
C ARG A 291 13.50 4.54 34.81
N LEU A 292 12.93 4.87 33.64
CA LEU A 292 11.89 4.06 33.00
C LEU A 292 12.55 2.78 32.47
N LEU A 293 12.63 1.76 33.33
CA LEU A 293 13.07 0.42 32.93
C LEU A 293 11.97 -0.24 32.09
N SER A 294 12.35 -0.88 30.99
CA SER A 294 11.45 -1.80 30.28
C SER A 294 11.22 -3.05 31.14
N ILE A 295 10.09 -3.73 30.94
CA ILE A 295 9.78 -4.95 31.71
C ILE A 295 10.84 -6.04 31.46
N ARG A 296 11.30 -6.19 30.21
CA ARG A 296 12.39 -7.12 29.86
C ARG A 296 13.72 -6.78 30.53
N GLN A 297 14.05 -5.49 30.65
CA GLN A 297 15.24 -5.08 31.39
C GLN A 297 15.14 -5.46 32.87
N MET A 298 13.96 -5.31 33.48
CA MET A 298 13.75 -5.76 34.85
C MET A 298 13.91 -7.27 34.97
N GLU A 299 13.41 -8.06 34.00
CA GLU A 299 13.64 -9.51 33.96
C GLU A 299 15.13 -9.86 33.86
N ASN A 300 15.88 -9.20 32.97
CA ASN A 300 17.33 -9.42 32.81
C ASN A 300 18.13 -9.01 34.05
N LEU A 301 17.64 -8.04 34.81
CA LEU A 301 18.22 -7.60 36.08
C LEU A 301 17.76 -8.45 37.27
N ASN A 302 17.09 -9.58 37.02
CA ASN A 302 16.57 -10.51 38.04
C ASN A 302 15.61 -9.84 39.05
N TYR A 303 14.82 -8.87 38.62
CA TYR A 303 13.76 -8.32 39.46
C TYR A 303 12.73 -9.41 39.76
N THR A 304 12.21 -9.40 40.98
CA THR A 304 11.09 -10.27 41.35
C THR A 304 9.79 -9.80 40.68
N ASP A 305 8.85 -10.70 40.47
CA ASP A 305 7.55 -10.41 39.84
C ASP A 305 6.82 -9.22 40.53
N ASN A 306 6.90 -9.12 41.86
CA ASN A 306 6.35 -7.99 42.63
C ASN A 306 7.07 -6.66 42.34
N GLN A 307 8.39 -6.69 42.20
CA GLN A 307 9.16 -5.47 41.85
C GLN A 307 8.85 -5.02 40.43
N ILE A 308 8.69 -5.96 39.49
CA ILE A 308 8.28 -5.66 38.11
C ILE A 308 6.89 -5.02 38.11
N HIS A 309 5.92 -5.61 38.81
CA HIS A 309 4.57 -5.05 38.91
C HIS A 309 4.58 -3.63 39.48
N GLN A 310 5.28 -3.41 40.61
CA GLN A 310 5.35 -2.09 41.25
C GLN A 310 5.96 -1.05 40.32
N ARG A 311 7.08 -1.38 39.66
CA ARG A 311 7.76 -0.46 38.73
C ARG A 311 6.95 -0.18 37.47
N ALA A 312 6.24 -1.17 36.93
CA ALA A 312 5.32 -0.97 35.83
C ALA A 312 4.23 0.03 36.22
N ARG A 313 3.65 -0.11 37.41
CA ARG A 313 2.58 0.76 37.93
C ARG A 313 3.05 2.19 38.22
N GLU A 314 4.31 2.40 38.59
CA GLU A 314 4.89 3.76 38.69
C GLU A 314 4.86 4.52 37.35
N SER A 315 4.90 3.79 36.23
CA SER A 315 4.99 4.33 34.88
C SER A 315 3.74 4.04 34.03
N TRP A 316 2.60 3.80 34.69
CA TRP A 316 1.40 3.23 34.08
C TRP A 316 0.72 4.10 33.03
N GLN A 317 1.06 5.39 32.97
CA GLN A 317 0.58 6.32 31.96
C GLN A 317 1.18 6.04 30.57
N SER A 318 2.32 5.34 30.51
CA SER A 318 2.96 4.96 29.25
C SER A 318 2.28 3.72 28.65
N PRO A 319 1.65 3.81 27.47
CA PRO A 319 1.05 2.65 26.81
C PRO A 319 2.09 1.57 26.49
N THR A 320 3.32 1.97 26.15
CA THR A 320 4.43 1.04 25.88
C THR A 320 4.74 0.14 27.08
N ILE A 321 4.75 0.71 28.30
CA ILE A 321 5.01 -0.05 29.53
C ILE A 321 3.87 -1.01 29.81
N ARG A 322 2.61 -0.60 29.59
CA ARG A 322 1.45 -1.48 29.73
C ARG A 322 1.50 -2.64 28.75
N SER A 323 1.82 -2.40 27.47
CA SER A 323 1.97 -3.45 26.46
C SER A 323 3.08 -4.44 26.81
N GLN A 324 4.26 -3.96 27.23
CA GLN A 324 5.35 -4.82 27.69
C GLN A 324 4.96 -5.65 28.93
N TYR A 325 4.19 -5.06 29.85
CA TYR A 325 3.72 -5.77 31.03
C TYR A 325 2.67 -6.83 30.68
N ILE A 326 1.79 -6.57 29.71
CA ILE A 326 0.87 -7.57 29.15
C ILE A 326 1.65 -8.73 28.55
N ASP A 327 2.68 -8.47 27.73
CA ASP A 327 3.52 -9.52 27.13
C ASP A 327 4.19 -10.39 28.20
N TYR A 328 4.71 -9.75 29.25
CA TYR A 328 5.29 -10.43 30.41
C TYR A 328 4.28 -11.35 31.12
N LEU A 329 3.08 -10.84 31.41
CA LEU A 329 2.00 -11.64 32.02
C LEU A 329 1.58 -12.81 31.12
N MET A 330 1.54 -12.59 29.80
CA MET A 330 1.21 -13.63 28.81
C MET A 330 2.26 -14.75 28.78
N GLN A 331 3.54 -14.43 28.89
CA GLN A 331 4.64 -15.42 29.00
C GLN A 331 4.55 -16.23 30.29
N LYS A 332 4.24 -15.57 31.42
CA LYS A 332 4.03 -16.21 32.73
C LYS A 332 2.71 -17.00 32.82
N LYS A 333 1.87 -16.93 31.79
CA LYS A 333 0.52 -17.53 31.74
C LYS A 333 -0.44 -16.95 32.80
N ALA A 334 -0.18 -15.75 33.29
CA ALA A 334 -1.03 -15.00 34.21
C ALA A 334 -2.18 -14.31 33.45
N TYR A 335 -3.07 -15.12 32.85
CA TYR A 335 -4.04 -14.64 31.87
C TYR A 335 -5.12 -13.73 32.44
N GLU A 336 -5.61 -13.98 33.66
CA GLU A 336 -6.64 -13.13 34.28
C GLU A 336 -6.12 -11.73 34.62
N GLU A 337 -4.85 -11.63 35.04
CA GLU A 337 -4.19 -10.34 35.26
C GLU A 337 -3.98 -9.62 33.92
N ALA A 338 -3.56 -10.33 32.87
CA ALA A 338 -3.42 -9.75 31.54
C ALA A 338 -4.75 -9.18 31.01
N ILE A 339 -5.87 -9.90 31.24
CA ILE A 339 -7.23 -9.40 30.91
C ILE A 339 -7.53 -8.10 31.66
N THR A 340 -7.20 -8.04 32.95
CA THR A 340 -7.43 -6.86 33.79
C THR A 340 -6.66 -5.65 33.25
N VAL A 341 -5.37 -5.84 32.93
CA VAL A 341 -4.51 -4.78 32.37
C VAL A 341 -5.00 -4.34 30.99
N LEU A 342 -5.44 -5.26 30.14
CA LEU A 342 -5.98 -4.95 28.81
C LEU A 342 -7.28 -4.12 28.91
N ASN A 343 -8.21 -4.51 29.78
CA ASN A 343 -9.44 -3.73 30.01
C ASN A 343 -9.13 -2.33 30.56
N GLU A 344 -8.18 -2.21 31.50
CA GLU A 344 -7.73 -0.93 32.02
C GLU A 344 -7.09 -0.07 30.91
N SER A 345 -6.27 -0.68 30.05
CA SER A 345 -5.61 0.00 28.93
C SER A 345 -6.61 0.52 27.90
N ILE A 346 -7.71 -0.19 27.63
CA ILE A 346 -8.79 0.30 26.75
C ILE A 346 -9.40 1.61 27.26
N VAL A 347 -9.60 1.72 28.59
CA VAL A 347 -10.15 2.95 29.20
C VAL A 347 -9.14 4.10 29.13
N LEU A 348 -7.86 3.81 29.40
CA LEU A 348 -6.79 4.82 29.39
C LEU A 348 -6.47 5.32 27.97
N ASP A 349 -6.52 4.42 26.98
CA ASP A 349 -6.19 4.71 25.57
C ASP A 349 -7.41 5.10 24.73
N GLN A 350 -8.56 5.40 25.34
CA GLN A 350 -9.80 5.78 24.64
C GLN A 350 -9.65 6.93 23.62
N HIS A 351 -8.60 7.73 23.77
CA HIS A 351 -8.25 8.83 22.87
C HIS A 351 -7.56 8.38 21.57
N SER A 352 -7.15 7.11 21.48
CA SER A 352 -6.49 6.50 20.32
C SER A 352 -7.24 5.24 19.88
N SER A 353 -8.01 5.38 18.79
CA SER A 353 -8.80 4.29 18.20
C SER A 353 -7.94 3.05 17.87
N ASP A 354 -6.74 3.27 17.33
CA ASP A 354 -5.83 2.18 16.95
C ASP A 354 -5.37 1.38 18.18
N MET A 355 -5.05 2.05 19.29
CA MET A 355 -4.62 1.39 20.52
C MET A 355 -5.75 0.59 21.15
N VAL A 356 -6.96 1.16 21.21
CA VAL A 356 -8.15 0.43 21.67
C VAL A 356 -8.39 -0.81 20.82
N THR A 357 -8.30 -0.68 19.50
CA THR A 357 -8.46 -1.79 18.56
C THR A 357 -7.44 -2.90 18.83
N LEU A 358 -6.16 -2.55 19.01
CA LEU A 358 -5.09 -3.51 19.34
C LEU A 358 -5.37 -4.26 20.65
N HIS A 359 -5.75 -3.54 21.71
CA HIS A 359 -6.08 -4.15 23.01
C HIS A 359 -7.30 -5.07 22.91
N ARG A 360 -8.31 -4.70 22.13
CA ARG A 360 -9.49 -5.55 21.86
C ARG A 360 -9.14 -6.81 21.07
N TYR A 361 -8.23 -6.73 20.10
CA TYR A 361 -7.73 -7.93 19.41
C TYR A 361 -6.97 -8.85 20.37
N ALA A 362 -6.17 -8.30 21.27
CA ALA A 362 -5.49 -9.08 22.31
C ALA A 362 -6.50 -9.78 23.25
N LEU A 363 -7.52 -9.06 23.73
CA LEU A 363 -8.61 -9.65 24.53
C LEU A 363 -9.37 -10.73 23.77
N LYS A 364 -9.73 -10.48 22.51
CA LYS A 364 -10.39 -11.48 21.64
C LYS A 364 -9.58 -12.78 21.59
N ASN A 365 -8.28 -12.69 21.29
CA ASN A 365 -7.42 -13.86 21.18
C ASN A 365 -7.26 -14.59 22.53
N LEU A 366 -7.22 -13.84 23.63
CA LEU A 366 -7.10 -14.39 24.98
C LEU A 366 -8.38 -15.10 25.42
N TYR A 367 -9.56 -14.50 25.20
CA TYR A 367 -10.85 -15.15 25.49
C TYR A 367 -11.06 -16.41 24.65
N HIS A 368 -10.64 -16.39 23.38
CA HIS A 368 -10.65 -17.59 22.54
C HIS A 368 -9.79 -18.70 23.15
N LYS A 369 -8.56 -18.37 23.57
CA LYS A 369 -7.62 -19.32 24.19
C LYS A 369 -8.15 -19.91 25.50
N LEU A 370 -8.86 -19.12 26.30
CA LEU A 370 -9.46 -19.54 27.57
C LEU A 370 -10.80 -20.25 27.40
N GLY A 371 -11.35 -20.34 26.18
CA GLY A 371 -12.66 -20.93 25.92
C GLY A 371 -13.85 -20.10 26.43
N LYS A 372 -13.64 -18.81 26.74
CA LYS A 372 -14.69 -17.88 27.19
C LYS A 372 -15.50 -17.37 25.99
N LYS A 373 -16.47 -18.17 25.53
CA LYS A 373 -17.19 -17.97 24.26
C LYS A 373 -17.98 -16.68 24.19
N GLU A 374 -18.70 -16.34 25.24
CA GLU A 374 -19.56 -15.15 25.30
C GLU A 374 -18.71 -13.88 25.21
N LEU A 375 -17.67 -13.78 26.04
CA LEU A 375 -16.73 -12.65 26.03
C LEU A 375 -15.94 -12.55 24.71
N TYR A 376 -15.61 -13.69 24.09
CA TYR A 376 -15.01 -13.69 22.75
C TYR A 376 -15.96 -13.06 21.71
N ALA A 377 -17.22 -13.48 21.70
CA ALA A 377 -18.22 -12.96 20.77
C ALA A 377 -18.46 -11.46 20.99
N GLU A 378 -18.49 -10.99 22.23
CA GLU A 378 -18.57 -9.56 22.56
C GLU A 378 -17.41 -8.76 21.98
N GLN A 379 -16.16 -9.23 22.12
CA GLN A 379 -15.01 -8.52 21.55
C GLN A 379 -15.04 -8.49 20.01
N VAL A 380 -15.48 -9.59 19.37
CA VAL A 380 -15.67 -9.62 17.91
C VAL A 380 -16.74 -8.60 17.49
N LEU A 381 -17.84 -8.49 18.25
CA LEU A 381 -18.89 -7.50 18.00
C LEU A 381 -18.36 -6.07 18.15
N PHE A 382 -17.61 -5.75 19.21
CA PHE A 382 -17.00 -4.43 19.37
C PHE A 382 -16.09 -4.07 18.18
N LEU A 383 -15.22 -4.98 17.77
CA LEU A 383 -14.32 -4.77 16.63
C LEU A 383 -15.07 -4.55 15.32
N LEU A 384 -16.21 -5.22 15.11
CA LEU A 384 -17.07 -5.01 13.94
C LEU A 384 -17.75 -3.64 13.94
N LEU A 385 -18.20 -3.17 15.10
CA LEU A 385 -18.96 -1.93 15.23
C LEU A 385 -18.07 -0.68 15.20
N GLU A 386 -16.86 -0.79 15.74
CA GLU A 386 -15.84 0.27 15.74
C GLU A 386 -15.19 0.45 14.36
N GLY A 387 -15.18 -0.59 13.51
CA GLY A 387 -14.64 -0.53 12.16
C GLY A 387 -15.43 0.35 11.19
N GLU A 388 -14.71 1.01 10.26
CA GLU A 388 -15.30 1.81 9.17
C GLU A 388 -15.85 0.95 8.03
N THR A 389 -15.23 -0.21 7.80
CA THR A 389 -15.60 -1.19 6.77
C THR A 389 -16.11 -2.47 7.41
N VAL A 390 -17.01 -3.17 6.72
CA VAL A 390 -17.52 -4.45 7.22
C VAL A 390 -16.48 -5.56 7.02
N ASP A 391 -15.85 -6.01 8.11
CA ASP A 391 -14.90 -7.13 8.08
C ASP A 391 -15.64 -8.49 8.06
N MET A 392 -15.70 -9.10 6.88
CA MET A 392 -16.32 -10.41 6.69
C MET A 392 -15.65 -11.55 7.48
N ASN A 393 -14.36 -11.44 7.82
CA ASN A 393 -13.69 -12.45 8.65
C ASN A 393 -14.18 -12.40 10.10
N LEU A 394 -14.44 -11.21 10.62
CA LEU A 394 -15.02 -11.03 11.95
C LEU A 394 -16.48 -11.49 11.96
N ILE A 395 -17.26 -11.23 10.91
CA ILE A 395 -18.62 -11.77 10.77
C ILE A 395 -18.61 -13.30 10.80
N HIS A 396 -17.71 -13.94 10.07
CA HIS A 396 -17.59 -15.40 10.08
C HIS A 396 -17.18 -15.96 11.45
N GLN A 397 -16.26 -15.27 12.15
CA GLN A 397 -15.87 -15.62 13.53
C GLN A 397 -17.05 -15.50 14.50
N LEU A 398 -17.83 -14.42 14.38
CA LEU A 398 -19.02 -14.19 15.21
C LEU A 398 -20.07 -15.26 14.93
N LYS A 399 -20.40 -15.51 13.66
CA LYS A 399 -21.39 -16.52 13.24
C LYS A 399 -21.09 -17.91 13.76
N LYS A 400 -19.81 -18.32 13.79
CA LYS A 400 -19.38 -19.61 14.36
C LYS A 400 -19.63 -19.73 15.87
N SER A 401 -19.77 -18.62 16.57
CA SER A 401 -19.97 -18.58 18.02
C SER A 401 -21.44 -18.76 18.41
N TYR A 402 -22.37 -18.65 17.45
CA TYR A 402 -23.81 -18.79 17.66
C TYR A 402 -24.37 -20.04 16.99
N SER A 403 -25.48 -20.55 17.54
CA SER A 403 -26.32 -21.50 16.82
C SER A 403 -27.01 -20.83 15.63
N ILE A 404 -27.56 -21.63 14.72
CA ILE A 404 -28.27 -21.12 13.53
C ILE A 404 -29.43 -20.19 13.94
N ASP A 405 -30.22 -20.60 14.93
CA ASP A 405 -31.40 -19.85 15.39
C ASP A 405 -31.02 -18.52 16.07
N GLN A 406 -29.98 -18.53 16.90
CA GLN A 406 -29.49 -17.31 17.56
C GLN A 406 -28.81 -16.35 16.55
N TRP A 407 -28.16 -16.90 15.53
CA TRP A 407 -27.52 -16.09 14.51
C TRP A 407 -28.51 -15.25 13.73
N GLU A 408 -29.72 -15.76 13.47
CA GLU A 408 -30.73 -14.99 12.73
C GLU A 408 -31.06 -13.68 13.44
N GLU A 409 -31.32 -13.70 14.74
CA GLU A 409 -31.63 -12.50 15.53
C GLU A 409 -30.43 -11.53 15.58
N VAL A 410 -29.23 -12.04 15.86
CA VAL A 410 -28.00 -11.24 15.91
C VAL A 410 -27.71 -10.59 14.55
N ARG A 411 -27.91 -11.34 13.46
CA ARG A 411 -27.67 -10.87 12.09
C ARG A 411 -28.59 -9.71 11.73
N GLU A 412 -29.88 -9.79 12.07
CA GLU A 412 -30.81 -8.67 11.80
C GLU A 412 -30.39 -7.40 12.55
N HIS A 413 -29.93 -7.54 13.80
CA HIS A 413 -29.39 -6.41 14.54
C HIS A 413 -28.14 -5.81 13.89
N LEU A 414 -27.23 -6.67 13.40
CA LEU A 414 -26.02 -6.25 12.71
C LEU A 414 -26.31 -5.51 11.40
N PHE A 415 -27.33 -5.93 10.64
CA PHE A 415 -27.72 -5.19 9.43
C PHE A 415 -28.11 -3.75 9.74
N GLU A 416 -28.87 -3.52 10.81
CA GLU A 416 -29.25 -2.16 11.21
C GLU A 416 -28.07 -1.33 11.69
N GLN A 417 -27.14 -1.92 12.47
CA GLN A 417 -25.98 -1.21 12.99
C GLN A 417 -24.93 -0.89 11.90
N LEU A 418 -24.79 -1.77 10.90
CA LEU A 418 -23.77 -1.65 9.86
C LEU A 418 -24.29 -1.05 8.55
N LYS A 419 -25.57 -0.66 8.45
CA LYS A 419 -26.20 -0.22 7.19
C LYS A 419 -25.51 0.94 6.46
N TYR A 420 -24.75 1.76 7.16
CA TYR A 420 -24.02 2.90 6.60
C TYR A 420 -22.51 2.64 6.45
N ARG A 421 -22.04 1.42 6.77
CA ARG A 421 -20.64 1.04 6.66
C ARG A 421 -20.28 0.67 5.22
N THR A 422 -19.03 0.91 4.86
CA THR A 422 -18.49 0.50 3.56
C THR A 422 -18.51 -1.02 3.44
N ASP A 423 -18.78 -1.53 2.24
CA ASP A 423 -18.91 -2.95 1.91
C ASP A 423 -20.06 -3.71 2.60
N VAL A 424 -21.02 -3.02 3.23
CA VAL A 424 -22.23 -3.69 3.78
C VAL A 424 -23.00 -4.50 2.71
N GLY A 425 -22.94 -4.09 1.44
CA GLY A 425 -23.50 -4.86 0.33
C GLY A 425 -22.92 -6.28 0.22
N LEU A 426 -21.64 -6.46 0.55
CA LEU A 426 -21.00 -7.79 0.55
C LEU A 426 -21.62 -8.66 1.64
N PHE A 427 -21.88 -8.09 2.82
CA PHE A 427 -22.53 -8.80 3.92
C PHE A 427 -23.94 -9.26 3.55
N TYR A 428 -24.77 -8.37 2.99
CA TYR A 428 -26.11 -8.73 2.51
C TYR A 428 -26.06 -9.84 1.45
N SER A 429 -25.11 -9.77 0.51
CA SER A 429 -24.97 -10.79 -0.55
C SER A 429 -24.64 -12.17 0.01
N LYS A 430 -23.76 -12.26 1.03
CA LYS A 430 -23.33 -13.52 1.63
C LYS A 430 -24.43 -14.16 2.47
N GLU A 431 -25.22 -13.35 3.16
CA GLU A 431 -26.39 -13.80 3.93
C GLU A 431 -27.67 -13.93 3.07
N ARG A 432 -27.56 -13.75 1.75
CA ARG A 432 -28.67 -13.88 0.77
C ARG A 432 -29.86 -12.95 1.04
N ARG A 433 -29.61 -11.80 1.67
CA ARG A 433 -30.59 -10.73 1.89
C ARG A 433 -30.61 -9.77 0.71
N TYR A 434 -31.15 -10.26 -0.40
CA TYR A 434 -31.17 -9.52 -1.66
C TYR A 434 -32.12 -8.31 -1.64
N ASP A 435 -33.10 -8.32 -0.74
CA ASP A 435 -33.97 -7.20 -0.44
C ASP A 435 -33.18 -5.99 0.07
N LEU A 436 -32.34 -6.19 1.10
CA LEU A 436 -31.47 -5.14 1.64
C LEU A 436 -30.36 -4.75 0.66
N LEU A 437 -29.83 -5.72 -0.08
CA LEU A 437 -28.82 -5.47 -1.11
C LEU A 437 -29.36 -4.57 -2.23
N LEU A 438 -30.60 -4.78 -2.66
CA LEU A 438 -31.24 -3.93 -3.66
C LEU A 438 -31.38 -2.49 -3.15
N ASP A 439 -31.90 -2.29 -1.94
CA ASP A 439 -32.07 -0.96 -1.36
C ASP A 439 -30.71 -0.21 -1.26
N TYR A 440 -29.66 -0.92 -0.83
CA TYR A 440 -28.29 -0.41 -0.82
C TYR A 440 -27.82 0.01 -2.22
N VAL A 441 -27.96 -0.85 -3.22
CA VAL A 441 -27.55 -0.58 -4.60
C VAL A 441 -28.31 0.61 -5.22
N LEU A 442 -29.61 0.74 -4.94
CA LEU A 442 -30.43 1.83 -5.47
C LEU A 442 -30.02 3.19 -4.87
N LYS A 443 -29.70 3.21 -3.57
CA LYS A 443 -29.24 4.41 -2.85
C LYS A 443 -27.81 4.81 -3.18
N SER A 444 -26.96 3.85 -3.54
CA SER A 444 -25.57 4.11 -3.93
C SER A 444 -25.49 4.95 -5.21
N PRO A 445 -24.59 5.95 -5.27
CA PRO A 445 -24.43 6.77 -6.47
C PRO A 445 -23.75 5.98 -7.60
N GLY A 446 -24.21 6.18 -8.84
CA GLY A 446 -23.60 5.54 -10.00
C GLY A 446 -24.00 4.07 -10.17
N LEU A 447 -23.18 3.32 -10.92
CA LEU A 447 -23.45 1.92 -11.30
C LEU A 447 -22.40 0.92 -10.81
N GLU A 448 -21.45 1.35 -9.99
CA GLU A 448 -20.37 0.47 -9.53
C GLU A 448 -20.89 -0.67 -8.64
N GLU A 449 -21.66 -0.34 -7.61
CA GLU A 449 -22.32 -1.35 -6.76
C GLU A 449 -23.39 -2.14 -7.52
N ALA A 450 -24.09 -1.51 -8.47
CA ALA A 450 -25.10 -2.16 -9.29
C ALA A 450 -24.49 -3.25 -10.19
N SER A 451 -23.35 -2.95 -10.83
CA SER A 451 -22.59 -3.92 -11.63
C SER A 451 -21.94 -4.99 -10.76
N ARG A 452 -21.35 -4.61 -9.62
CA ARG A 452 -20.72 -5.54 -8.66
C ARG A 452 -21.67 -6.65 -8.20
N TYR A 453 -22.93 -6.32 -7.95
CA TYR A 453 -23.94 -7.28 -7.49
C TYR A 453 -24.95 -7.71 -8.58
N PHE A 454 -24.69 -7.37 -9.83
CA PHE A 454 -25.61 -7.58 -10.96
C PHE A 454 -26.07 -9.03 -11.08
N SER A 455 -25.14 -9.98 -10.97
CA SER A 455 -25.42 -11.42 -11.12
C SER A 455 -26.38 -11.97 -10.06
N PHE A 456 -26.37 -11.40 -8.85
CA PHE A 456 -27.25 -11.77 -7.76
C PHE A 456 -28.64 -11.14 -7.92
N LEU A 457 -28.68 -9.85 -8.25
CA LEU A 457 -29.91 -9.07 -8.29
C LEU A 457 -30.72 -9.27 -9.59
N ARG A 458 -30.07 -9.56 -10.73
CA ARG A 458 -30.73 -9.74 -12.05
C ARG A 458 -31.85 -10.78 -12.04
N LYS A 459 -31.73 -11.84 -11.23
CA LYS A 459 -32.72 -12.93 -11.19
C LYS A 459 -34.00 -12.55 -10.43
N GLN A 460 -33.88 -11.73 -9.40
CA GLN A 460 -34.98 -11.46 -8.47
C GLN A 460 -35.58 -10.06 -8.67
N PHE A 461 -34.77 -9.09 -9.10
CA PHE A 461 -35.16 -7.68 -9.23
C PHE A 461 -34.72 -7.05 -10.57
N PRO A 462 -35.06 -7.66 -11.72
CA PRO A 462 -34.61 -7.16 -13.02
C PRO A 462 -35.15 -5.76 -13.37
N GLU A 463 -36.40 -5.46 -12.99
CA GLU A 463 -37.05 -4.18 -13.30
C GLU A 463 -36.42 -3.01 -12.52
N ALA A 464 -36.16 -3.21 -11.22
CA ALA A 464 -35.54 -2.19 -10.38
C ALA A 464 -34.10 -1.88 -10.83
N LEU A 465 -33.33 -2.91 -11.20
CA LEU A 465 -32.01 -2.71 -11.80
C LEU A 465 -32.08 -1.97 -13.13
N LEU A 466 -33.02 -2.35 -14.01
CA LEU A 466 -33.18 -1.70 -15.31
C LEU A 466 -33.41 -0.19 -15.15
N GLN A 467 -34.29 0.22 -14.24
CA GLN A 467 -34.56 1.63 -13.95
C GLN A 467 -33.31 2.37 -13.43
N LYS A 468 -32.53 1.75 -12.54
CA LYS A 468 -31.29 2.34 -12.02
C LYS A 468 -30.25 2.54 -13.13
N TYR A 469 -30.03 1.52 -13.96
CA TYR A 469 -29.11 1.62 -15.11
C TYR A 469 -29.55 2.72 -16.07
N GLU A 470 -30.83 2.74 -16.44
CA GLU A 470 -31.41 3.75 -17.31
C GLU A 470 -31.20 5.18 -16.79
N TYR A 471 -31.42 5.42 -15.50
CA TYR A 471 -31.21 6.73 -14.88
C TYR A 471 -29.73 7.15 -14.88
N GLU A 472 -28.86 6.27 -14.42
CA GLU A 472 -27.44 6.55 -14.25
C GLU A 472 -26.70 6.67 -15.59
N LEU A 473 -27.07 5.88 -16.60
CA LEU A 473 -26.50 5.97 -17.95
C LEU A 473 -26.87 7.28 -18.63
N ARG A 474 -28.11 7.78 -18.47
CA ARG A 474 -28.50 9.10 -18.97
C ARG A 474 -27.69 10.22 -18.31
N ARG A 475 -27.45 10.12 -17.00
CA ARG A 475 -26.59 11.07 -16.26
C ARG A 475 -25.14 11.01 -16.75
N MET A 476 -24.58 9.81 -16.87
CA MET A 476 -23.22 9.58 -17.38
C MET A 476 -23.04 10.13 -18.79
N ALA A 477 -24.04 9.95 -19.67
CA ALA A 477 -24.02 10.48 -21.02
C ALA A 477 -24.00 12.02 -21.04
N ALA A 478 -24.69 12.68 -20.10
CA ALA A 478 -24.71 14.14 -20.03
C ALA A 478 -23.34 14.72 -19.66
N GLU A 479 -22.69 14.16 -18.64
CA GLU A 479 -21.46 14.67 -18.01
C GLU A 479 -20.17 14.29 -18.75
N THR A 480 -20.18 13.16 -19.46
CA THR A 480 -18.96 12.60 -20.06
C THR A 480 -18.49 13.37 -21.29
N THR A 481 -17.17 13.56 -21.41
CA THR A 481 -16.53 14.20 -22.59
C THR A 481 -15.44 13.34 -23.26
N THR A 482 -14.99 12.24 -22.64
CA THR A 482 -13.83 11.45 -23.10
C THR A 482 -14.21 10.11 -23.74
N ARG A 483 -13.39 9.65 -24.71
CA ARG A 483 -13.61 8.37 -25.42
C ARG A 483 -13.63 7.16 -24.49
N LEU A 484 -12.72 7.11 -23.51
CA LEU A 484 -12.65 6.03 -22.51
C LEU A 484 -13.95 5.90 -21.72
N ARG A 485 -14.55 7.02 -21.29
CA ARG A 485 -15.80 7.01 -20.53
C ARG A 485 -17.00 6.63 -21.41
N TYR A 486 -17.03 6.99 -22.69
CA TYR A 486 -18.06 6.49 -23.63
C TYR A 486 -17.94 4.98 -23.85
N HIS A 487 -16.74 4.44 -23.88
CA HIS A 487 -16.53 3.00 -23.93
C HIS A 487 -17.04 2.31 -22.65
N LYS A 488 -16.71 2.83 -21.46
CA LYS A 488 -17.27 2.33 -20.18
C LYS A 488 -18.80 2.37 -20.17
N MET A 489 -19.41 3.44 -20.67
CA MET A 489 -20.85 3.56 -20.82
C MET A 489 -21.44 2.49 -21.74
N ALA A 490 -20.76 2.20 -22.87
CA ALA A 490 -21.20 1.16 -23.79
C ALA A 490 -21.17 -0.25 -23.15
N LEU A 491 -20.15 -0.56 -22.36
CA LEU A 491 -20.07 -1.82 -21.60
C LEU A 491 -21.22 -1.95 -20.59
N LEU A 492 -21.57 -0.87 -19.90
CA LEU A 492 -22.70 -0.86 -18.95
C LEU A 492 -24.07 -0.98 -19.66
N ILE A 493 -24.22 -0.41 -20.85
CA ILE A 493 -25.41 -0.63 -21.68
C ILE A 493 -25.50 -2.10 -22.13
N ALA A 494 -24.37 -2.71 -22.49
CA ALA A 494 -24.32 -4.13 -22.85
C ALA A 494 -24.69 -5.03 -21.66
N GLU A 495 -24.23 -4.71 -20.45
CA GLU A 495 -24.62 -5.39 -19.22
C GLU A 495 -26.13 -5.26 -18.96
N MET A 496 -26.68 -4.04 -19.07
CA MET A 496 -28.12 -3.78 -18.98
C MET A 496 -28.94 -4.60 -19.99
N ALA A 497 -28.43 -4.78 -21.20
CA ALA A 497 -29.07 -5.56 -22.25
C ALA A 497 -29.18 -7.07 -21.94
N THR A 498 -28.46 -7.56 -20.92
CA THR A 498 -28.62 -8.94 -20.46
C THR A 498 -29.82 -9.12 -19.52
N LEU A 499 -30.40 -8.04 -18.98
CA LEU A 499 -31.58 -8.12 -18.11
C LEU A 499 -32.80 -8.70 -18.88
N PRO A 500 -33.67 -9.49 -18.22
CA PRO A 500 -34.94 -9.90 -18.79
C PRO A 500 -35.76 -8.70 -19.27
N SER A 501 -36.33 -8.78 -20.47
CA SER A 501 -37.21 -7.76 -21.05
C SER A 501 -36.58 -6.38 -21.27
N SER A 502 -35.24 -6.24 -21.25
CA SER A 502 -34.58 -4.93 -21.40
C SER A 502 -34.32 -4.49 -22.84
N THR A 503 -34.54 -5.35 -23.83
CA THR A 503 -34.23 -5.07 -25.25
C THR A 503 -34.87 -3.77 -25.75
N ILE A 504 -36.15 -3.55 -25.44
CA ILE A 504 -36.87 -2.33 -25.85
C ILE A 504 -36.29 -1.10 -25.15
N SER A 505 -36.06 -1.19 -23.84
CA SER A 505 -35.44 -0.11 -23.05
C SER A 505 -34.05 0.26 -23.55
N VAL A 506 -33.21 -0.72 -23.89
CA VAL A 506 -31.86 -0.50 -24.46
C VAL A 506 -31.96 0.21 -25.80
N GLN A 507 -32.84 -0.24 -26.70
CA GLN A 507 -33.02 0.37 -28.02
C GLN A 507 -33.53 1.82 -27.90
N LEU A 508 -34.48 2.07 -27.00
CA LEU A 508 -34.99 3.41 -26.71
C LEU A 508 -33.89 4.32 -26.14
N LEU A 509 -33.10 3.82 -25.18
CA LEU A 509 -31.99 4.56 -24.60
C LEU A 509 -30.92 4.92 -25.65
N ILE A 510 -30.51 3.95 -26.49
CA ILE A 510 -29.53 4.20 -27.56
C ILE A 510 -30.06 5.25 -28.54
N LYS A 511 -31.33 5.16 -28.93
CA LYS A 511 -31.98 6.14 -29.82
C LYS A 511 -32.02 7.53 -29.19
N GLU A 512 -32.46 7.64 -27.94
CA GLU A 512 -32.52 8.89 -27.17
C GLU A 512 -31.14 9.57 -27.09
N LEU A 513 -30.09 8.81 -26.76
CA LEU A 513 -28.73 9.35 -26.65
C LEU A 513 -28.20 9.86 -27.99
N LYS A 514 -28.48 9.17 -29.10
CA LYS A 514 -28.09 9.59 -30.46
C LYS A 514 -28.79 10.89 -30.87
N GLU A 515 -30.08 11.03 -30.57
CA GLU A 515 -30.87 12.23 -30.87
C GLU A 515 -30.43 13.43 -30.02
N LYS A 516 -30.13 13.22 -28.74
CA LYS A 516 -29.72 14.28 -27.81
C LYS A 516 -28.28 14.76 -28.02
N TYR A 517 -27.38 13.89 -28.51
CA TYR A 517 -25.95 14.19 -28.65
C TYR A 517 -25.39 13.94 -30.07
N PRO A 518 -25.96 14.55 -31.13
CA PRO A 518 -25.60 14.25 -32.53
C PRO A 518 -24.17 14.66 -32.92
N ARG A 519 -23.53 15.56 -32.15
CA ARG A 519 -22.18 16.07 -32.42
C ARG A 519 -21.07 15.26 -31.73
N ARG A 520 -21.41 14.30 -30.86
CA ARG A 520 -20.44 13.51 -30.09
C ARG A 520 -20.01 12.25 -30.85
N LYS A 521 -19.18 12.41 -31.89
CA LYS A 521 -18.78 11.32 -32.83
C LYS A 521 -18.28 10.05 -32.13
N ALA A 522 -17.40 10.17 -31.14
CA ALA A 522 -16.86 9.02 -30.41
C ALA A 522 -17.94 8.24 -29.63
N MET A 523 -18.93 8.93 -29.05
CA MET A 523 -20.08 8.28 -28.40
C MET A 523 -20.93 7.52 -29.44
N LEU A 524 -21.22 8.16 -30.58
CA LEU A 524 -22.02 7.55 -31.63
C LEU A 524 -21.36 6.30 -32.23
N GLU A 525 -20.03 6.27 -32.33
CA GLU A 525 -19.27 5.08 -32.75
C GLU A 525 -19.47 3.91 -31.78
N GLU A 526 -19.31 4.14 -30.48
CA GLU A 526 -19.49 3.09 -29.47
C GLU A 526 -20.95 2.60 -29.42
N LEU A 527 -21.94 3.49 -29.53
CA LEU A 527 -23.36 3.13 -29.57
C LEU A 527 -23.73 2.33 -30.84
N LYS A 528 -23.15 2.67 -32.00
CA LYS A 528 -23.37 1.93 -33.26
C LYS A 528 -22.86 0.48 -33.19
N LYS A 529 -21.77 0.23 -32.45
CA LYS A 529 -21.26 -1.13 -32.23
C LYS A 529 -22.28 -1.97 -31.47
N LEU A 530 -22.89 -1.41 -30.43
CA LEU A 530 -23.92 -2.09 -29.63
C LEU A 530 -25.20 -2.38 -30.43
N GLU A 531 -25.65 -1.43 -31.26
CA GLU A 531 -26.87 -1.57 -32.06
C GLU A 531 -26.81 -2.74 -33.06
N LYS A 532 -25.61 -3.12 -33.54
CA LYS A 532 -25.44 -4.31 -34.38
C LYS A 532 -25.66 -5.61 -33.61
N THR A 533 -25.42 -5.60 -32.30
CA THR A 533 -25.49 -6.79 -31.43
C THR A 533 -26.92 -7.08 -30.94
N TYR A 534 -27.79 -6.07 -30.86
CA TYR A 534 -29.13 -6.17 -30.27
C TYR A 534 -30.27 -5.87 -31.27
N LYS A 535 -30.02 -6.19 -32.55
CA LYS A 535 -30.98 -6.05 -33.65
C LYS A 535 -31.90 -7.26 -33.79
#